data_AF-A0A7X7KJB4-F1
#
_entry.id   AF-A0A7X7KJB4-F1
#
_cell.length_a   1.000
_cell.length_b   1.000
_cell.length_c   1.000
_cell.angle_alpha   90.00
_cell.angle_beta   90.00
_cell.angle_gamma   90.00
#
_symmetry.space_group_name_H-M   'P 1'
#
loop_
_entity.id
_entity.type
_entity.pdbx_description
1 polymer ?
#
loop_
_entity_poly.entity_id
_entity_poly.type
_entity_poly.pdbx_seq_one_letter_code
_entity_poly.pdbx_strand_id
1 'polypeptide(L)' 'AKGVLVVALGSRHGFKNGDTLKLYETVDLKDENGQVVFTEEKLVGEVTLDAVQEERSKASYTGEAAVKSGWVVKAE' A
#
# COMPACT_ATOMS: atom_id res chain seq x y z
N ALA A 1 -1.10 0.04 -16.92
CA ALA A 1 -0.21 -1.14 -16.80
C ALA A 1 -0.54 -1.83 -15.48
N LYS A 2 -0.66 -3.16 -15.44
CA LYS A 2 -0.68 -3.91 -14.18
C LYS A 2 0.68 -3.70 -13.52
N GLY A 3 0.74 -2.77 -12.56
CA GLY A 3 1.98 -2.37 -11.91
C GLY A 3 2.39 -3.40 -10.87
N VAL A 4 3.65 -3.85 -10.92
CA VAL A 4 4.26 -4.60 -9.82
C VAL A 4 4.62 -3.59 -8.73
N LEU A 5 4.05 -3.77 -7.54
CA LEU A 5 4.31 -2.93 -6.37
C LEU A 5 5.36 -3.60 -5.48
N VAL A 6 6.12 -2.78 -4.74
CA VAL A 6 6.95 -3.25 -3.63
C VAL A 6 6.28 -2.79 -2.34
N VAL A 7 5.91 -3.74 -1.50
CA VAL A 7 5.26 -3.53 -0.21
C VAL A 7 6.29 -3.75 0.89
N ALA A 8 6.38 -2.82 1.85
CA ALA A 8 7.30 -2.89 3.00
C ALA A 8 6.77 -3.81 4.12
N LEU A 9 6.23 -4.97 3.73
CA LEU A 9 5.76 -6.03 4.63
C LEU A 9 6.22 -7.36 4.04
N GLY A 10 6.74 -8.24 4.89
CA GLY A 10 7.40 -9.47 4.50
C GLY A 10 7.10 -10.64 5.44
N SER A 11 7.81 -11.75 5.29
CA SER A 11 7.59 -12.96 6.09
C SER A 11 7.89 -12.73 7.58
N ARG A 12 8.81 -11.82 7.92
CA ARG A 12 9.07 -11.41 9.31
C ARG A 12 7.84 -10.75 9.96
N HIS A 13 6.98 -10.17 9.14
CA HIS A 13 5.73 -9.53 9.56
C HIS A 13 4.54 -10.52 9.54
N GLY A 14 4.77 -11.80 9.23
CA GLY A 14 3.75 -12.85 9.21
C GLY A 14 3.06 -13.08 7.86
N PHE A 15 3.49 -12.41 6.79
CA PHE A 15 2.88 -12.55 5.47
C PHE A 15 3.45 -13.72 4.66
N LYS A 16 2.64 -14.21 3.72
CA LYS A 16 2.99 -15.27 2.75
C LYS A 16 2.46 -14.92 1.35
N ASN A 17 2.98 -15.62 0.35
CA ASN A 17 2.49 -15.50 -1.03
C ASN A 17 0.98 -15.81 -1.08
N GLY A 18 0.23 -14.98 -1.80
CA GLY A 18 -1.22 -15.07 -1.93
C GLY A 18 -2.01 -14.26 -0.89
N ASP A 19 -1.36 -13.72 0.15
CA ASP A 19 -2.04 -12.82 1.07
C ASP A 19 -2.52 -11.56 0.34
N THR A 20 -3.70 -11.08 0.72
CA THR A 20 -4.31 -9.88 0.14
C THR A 20 -4.34 -8.78 1.18
N LEU A 21 -3.96 -7.57 0.77
CA LEU A 21 -3.94 -6.37 1.60
C LEU A 21 -4.81 -5.29 0.97
N LYS A 22 -5.48 -4.50 1.80
CA LYS A 22 -6.20 -3.31 1.37
C LYS A 22 -5.21 -2.18 1.10
N LEU A 23 -5.34 -1.50 -0.03
CA LEU A 23 -4.52 -0.37 -0.44
C LEU A 23 -5.28 0.94 -0.21
N TYR A 24 -4.63 1.87 0.47
CA TYR A 24 -5.17 3.17 0.83
C TYR A 24 -4.32 4.28 0.21
N GLU A 25 -4.98 5.15 -0.56
CA GLU A 25 -4.40 6.43 -0.96
C GLU A 25 -4.31 7.35 0.26
N THR A 26 -3.13 7.90 0.49
CA THR A 26 -2.89 8.88 1.55
C THR A 26 -2.98 10.29 0.98
N VAL A 27 -3.84 11.11 1.59
CA VAL A 27 -4.04 12.51 1.22
C VAL A 27 -3.74 13.39 2.44
N ASP A 28 -2.62 14.09 2.38
CA ASP A 28 -2.22 15.03 3.41
C ASP A 28 -3.01 16.35 3.29
N LEU A 29 -3.75 16.68 4.33
CA LEU A 29 -4.32 18.01 4.55
C LEU A 29 -3.28 18.86 5.26
N LYS A 30 -2.96 19.99 4.64
CA LYS A 30 -1.94 20.93 5.13
C LYS A 30 -2.58 22.23 5.59
N ASP A 31 -1.99 22.85 6.59
CA ASP A 31 -2.34 24.22 7.01
C ASP A 31 -1.79 25.26 6.02
N GLU A 32 -2.05 26.55 6.31
CA GLU A 32 -1.57 27.67 5.50
C GLU A 32 -0.04 27.76 5.42
N ASN A 33 0.68 27.13 6.36
CA ASN A 33 2.14 27.07 6.38
C ASN A 33 2.69 25.84 5.64
N GLY A 34 1.82 25.00 5.07
CA GLY A 34 2.20 23.76 4.40
C GLY A 34 2.54 22.61 5.36
N GLN A 35 2.29 22.75 6.66
CA GLN A 35 2.45 21.68 7.64
C GLN A 35 1.28 20.71 7.55
N VAL A 36 1.57 19.40 7.49
CA VAL A 36 0.53 18.36 7.50
C VAL A 36 -0.14 18.37 8.87
N VAL A 37 -1.45 18.66 8.88
CA VAL A 37 -2.28 18.66 10.10
C VAL A 37 -3.15 17.42 10.20
N PHE A 38 -3.37 16.74 9.08
CA PHE A 38 -4.14 15.50 9.02
C PHE A 38 -3.76 14.71 7.76
N THR A 39 -3.78 13.38 7.84
CA THR A 39 -3.65 12.51 6.67
C THR A 39 -4.90 11.65 6.58
N GLU A 40 -5.65 11.82 5.50
CA GLU A 40 -6.78 10.96 5.17
C GLU A 40 -6.27 9.71 4.46
N GLU A 41 -6.86 8.57 4.78
CA GLU A 41 -6.63 7.30 4.07
C GLU A 41 -7.90 6.88 3.35
N LYS A 42 -7.85 6.85 2.02
CA LYS A 42 -8.97 6.43 1.17
C LYS A 42 -8.72 5.05 0.61
N LEU A 43 -9.61 4.08 0.87
CA LEU A 43 -9.52 2.75 0.27
C LEU A 43 -9.67 2.87 -1.27
N VAL A 44 -8.66 2.39 -2.00
CA VAL A 44 -8.59 2.48 -3.47
C VAL A 44 -8.44 1.12 -4.16
N GLY A 45 -8.38 0.04 -3.38
CA GLY A 45 -8.42 -1.32 -3.90
C GLY A 45 -7.63 -2.28 -3.04
N GLU A 46 -7.18 -3.36 -3.68
CA GLU A 46 -6.49 -4.47 -3.01
C GLU A 46 -5.23 -4.85 -3.79
N VAL A 47 -4.24 -5.36 -3.05
CA VAL A 47 -2.99 -5.89 -3.58
C VAL A 47 -2.81 -7.32 -3.11
N THR A 48 -2.35 -8.20 -4.01
CA THR A 48 -2.01 -9.58 -3.69
C THR A 48 -0.50 -9.75 -3.65
N LEU A 49 0.04 -10.32 -2.58
CA LEU A 49 1.48 -10.56 -2.45
C LEU A 49 1.91 -11.74 -3.33
N ASP A 50 2.68 -11.47 -4.37
CA ASP A 50 3.15 -12.49 -5.32
C ASP A 50 4.44 -13.17 -4.88
N ALA A 51 5.36 -12.40 -4.28
CA ALA A 51 6.64 -12.89 -3.81
C ALA A 51 7.05 -12.19 -2.52
N VAL A 52 6.98 -12.91 -1.41
CA VAL A 52 7.32 -12.44 -0.07
C VAL A 52 8.80 -12.72 0.24
N GLN A 53 9.52 -11.68 0.64
CA GLN A 53 10.87 -11.73 1.23
C GLN A 53 10.77 -11.41 2.73
N GLU A 54 11.88 -11.44 3.46
CA GLU A 54 11.90 -11.23 4.92
C GLU A 54 11.23 -9.91 5.35
N GLU A 55 11.62 -8.80 4.73
CA GLU A 55 11.20 -7.45 5.12
C GLU A 55 10.23 -6.79 4.11
N ARG A 56 10.02 -7.38 2.94
CA ARG A 56 9.24 -6.77 1.85
C ARG A 56 8.64 -7.81 0.93
N SER A 57 7.67 -7.40 0.12
CA SER A 57 6.99 -8.26 -0.85
C SER A 57 6.84 -7.59 -2.20
N LYS A 58 6.88 -8.35 -3.28
CA LYS A 58 6.32 -7.93 -4.57
C LYS A 58 4.84 -8.23 -4.56
N ALA A 59 4.03 -7.29 -5.03
CA ALA A 59 2.59 -7.43 -5.05
C ALA A 59 1.99 -6.98 -6.39
N SER A 60 0.90 -7.63 -6.77
CA SER A 60 0.08 -7.26 -7.91
C SER A 60 -1.11 -6.44 -7.42
N TYR A 61 -1.34 -5.30 -8.06
CA TYR A 61 -2.50 -4.45 -7.78
C TYR A 61 -3.62 -4.72 -8.79
N THR A 62 -4.83 -4.90 -8.28
CA THR A 62 -6.06 -4.97 -9.08
C THR A 62 -6.98 -3.81 -8.71
N GLY A 63 -6.86 -2.71 -9.45
CA GLY A 63 -7.78 -1.60 -9.37
C GLY A 63 -7.49 -0.55 -10.43
N GLU A 64 -8.26 0.53 -10.41
CA GLU A 64 -8.25 1.56 -11.45
C GLU A 64 -7.36 2.76 -11.09
N ALA A 65 -6.99 2.90 -9.81
CA ALA A 65 -6.20 4.04 -9.35
C ALA A 65 -4.74 3.93 -9.80
N ALA A 66 -4.14 5.06 -10.17
CA ALA A 66 -2.72 5.15 -10.44
C ALA A 66 -1.94 5.16 -9.12
N VAL A 67 -1.48 3.99 -8.68
CA VAL A 67 -0.77 3.81 -7.40
C VAL A 67 0.50 4.64 -7.31
N LYS A 68 0.71 5.30 -6.16
CA LYS A 68 1.90 6.11 -5.85
C LYS A 68 2.66 5.57 -4.65
N SER A 69 3.97 5.84 -4.61
CA SER A 69 4.79 5.59 -3.42
C SER A 69 4.29 6.42 -2.23
N GLY A 70 4.31 5.84 -1.04
CA GLY A 70 3.84 6.50 0.19
C GLY A 70 2.38 6.19 0.55
N TRP A 71 1.66 5.48 -0.32
CA TRP A 71 0.35 4.90 0.02
C TRP A 71 0.50 3.76 1.01
N VAL A 72 -0.57 3.50 1.76
CA VAL A 72 -0.56 2.56 2.88
C VAL A 72 -1.23 1.26 2.48
N VAL A 73 -0.68 0.14 2.93
CA VAL A 73 -1.35 -1.16 2.86
C VAL A 73 -1.66 -1.68 4.25
N LYS A 74 -2.81 -2.35 4.41
CA LYS A 74 -3.23 -2.93 5.69
C LYS A 74 -3.77 -4.35 5.48
N ALA A 75 -3.39 -5.25 6.38
CA ALA A 75 -4.09 -6.52 6.53
C ALA A 75 -5.47 -6.27 7.15
N GLU A 76 -6.43 -7.13 6.83
CA GLU A 76 -7.73 -7.17 7.53
C GLU A 76 -7.61 -7.91 8.86
#